data_AF-A0A4P6L6T7-F1
#
_entry.id   AF-A0A4P6L6T7-F1
#
_cell.length_a   1.000
_cell.length_b   1.000
_cell.length_c   1.000
_cell.angle_alpha   90.00
_cell.angle_beta   90.00
_cell.angle_gamma   90.00
#
_symmetry.space_group_name_H-M   'P 1'
#
loop_
_entity.id
_entity.type
_entity.pdbx_description
1 polymer ?
#
loop_
_entity_poly.entity_id
_entity_poly.type
_entity_poly.pdbx_seq_one_letter_code
_entity_poly.pdbx_strand_id
1 'polypeptide(L)'
;MNVVLRAVLTLLFWSAGMFGLFNFDAVATEVRELGLPQPALLAGATILLQLGGSLLVITNFRKLGWMGAFALAGFTLLTIPLGHAFWTFPEPRRTAELHIALEHITVIGGLLLAAYHSRRHD
;
A
#
# COMPACT_ATOMS: atom_id res chain seq x y z
N MET A 1 -10.92 -1.17 -17.15
CA MET A 1 -11.48 -1.66 -15.85
C MET A 1 -12.47 -0.63 -15.30
N ASN A 2 -13.66 -1.02 -14.81
CA ASN A 2 -14.62 -0.04 -14.24
C ASN A 2 -13.99 0.72 -13.04
N VAL A 3 -14.30 2.00 -12.88
CA VAL A 3 -13.83 2.86 -11.78
C VAL A 3 -14.17 2.28 -10.41
N VAL A 4 -15.33 1.64 -10.25
CA VAL A 4 -15.75 1.03 -8.97
C VAL A 4 -14.79 -0.08 -8.55
N LEU A 5 -14.41 -0.97 -9.48
CA LEU A 5 -13.46 -2.06 -9.20
C LEU A 5 -12.09 -1.51 -8.80
N ARG A 6 -11.66 -0.42 -9.45
CA ARG A 6 -10.38 0.25 -9.14
C ARG A 6 -10.41 0.90 -7.77
N ALA A 7 -11.53 1.52 -7.39
CA ALA A 7 -11.71 2.15 -6.08
C ALA A 7 -11.77 1.13 -4.94
N VAL A 8 -12.41 -0.03 -5.18
CA VAL A 8 -12.45 -1.15 -4.22
C VAL A 8 -11.06 -1.80 -4.10
N LEU A 9 -10.37 -2.05 -5.21
CA LEU A 9 -9.03 -2.61 -5.21
C LEU A 9 -8.04 -1.75 -4.40
N THR A 10 -8.17 -0.42 -4.46
CA THR A 10 -7.28 0.49 -3.74
C THR A 10 -7.82 0.97 -2.39
N LEU A 11 -8.93 0.39 -1.90
CA LEU A 11 -9.63 0.81 -0.68
C LEU A 11 -8.71 0.89 0.54
N LEU A 12 -7.89 -0.13 0.74
CA LEU A 12 -6.90 -0.18 1.82
C LEU A 12 -6.00 1.07 1.81
N PHE A 13 -5.52 1.48 0.65
CA PHE A 13 -4.53 2.54 0.53
C PHE A 13 -5.15 3.93 0.73
N TRP A 14 -6.26 4.24 0.05
CA TRP A 14 -6.83 5.59 0.20
C TRP A 14 -7.47 5.79 1.57
N SER A 15 -8.03 4.74 2.19
CA SER A 15 -8.52 4.84 3.57
C SER A 15 -7.38 5.06 4.58
N ALA A 16 -6.27 4.32 4.46
CA ALA A 16 -5.08 4.52 5.29
C ALA A 16 -4.44 5.91 5.06
N GLY A 17 -4.35 6.35 3.80
CA GLY A 17 -3.84 7.67 3.47
C GLY A 17 -4.72 8.79 4.03
N MET A 18 -6.04 8.64 3.98
CA MET A 18 -6.97 9.60 4.60
C MET A 18 -6.83 9.61 6.12
N PHE A 19 -6.71 8.44 6.76
CA PHE A 19 -6.43 8.35 8.19
C PHE A 19 -5.14 9.12 8.54
N GLY A 20 -4.07 8.93 7.77
CA GLY A 20 -2.79 9.61 7.97
C GLY A 20 -2.83 11.12 7.78
N LEU A 21 -3.68 11.65 6.89
CA LEU A 21 -3.87 13.10 6.75
C LEU A 21 -4.40 13.75 8.03
N PHE A 22 -5.30 13.07 8.74
CA PHE A 22 -5.89 13.59 9.97
C PHE A 22 -5.14 13.14 11.24
N ASN A 23 -4.28 12.12 11.13
CA ASN A 23 -3.55 11.51 12.25
C ASN A 23 -2.06 11.36 11.91
N PHE A 24 -1.44 12.42 11.40
CA PHE A 24 -0.06 12.38 10.93
C PHE A 24 0.92 11.92 12.02
N ASP A 25 0.75 12.38 13.25
CA ASP A 25 1.61 12.02 14.38
C ASP A 25 1.54 10.51 14.69
N ALA A 26 0.39 9.87 14.49
CA ALA A 26 0.24 8.42 14.65
C ALA A 26 1.09 7.68 13.61
N VAL A 27 0.99 8.07 12.33
CA VAL A 27 1.79 7.47 11.25
C VAL A 27 3.29 7.70 11.46
N ALA A 28 3.69 8.90 11.87
CA ALA A 28 5.10 9.20 12.18
C ALA A 28 5.61 8.39 13.39
N THR A 29 4.75 8.05 14.33
CA THR A 29 5.09 7.19 15.47
C THR A 29 5.27 5.74 15.03
N GLU A 30 4.37 5.19 14.21
CA GLU A 30 4.52 3.85 13.64
C GLU A 30 5.85 3.72 12.88
N VAL A 31 6.18 4.69 12.02
CA VAL A 31 7.45 4.68 11.28
C VAL A 31 8.67 4.75 12.20
N ARG A 32 8.56 5.48 13.33
CA ARG A 32 9.62 5.52 14.35
C ARG A 32 9.78 4.16 15.04
N GLU A 33 8.68 3.47 15.34
CA GLU A 33 8.70 2.13 15.95
C GLU A 33 9.30 1.07 15.02
N LEU A 34 9.17 1.26 13.70
CA LEU A 34 9.87 0.46 12.68
C LEU A 34 11.38 0.71 12.63
N GLY A 35 11.91 1.68 13.39
CA GLY A 35 13.34 2.02 13.44
C GLY A 35 13.87 2.73 12.20
N LEU A 36 12.98 3.28 11.36
CA LEU A 36 13.37 3.94 10.12
C LEU A 36 13.87 5.38 10.36
N PRO A 37 14.85 5.85 9.57
CA PRO A 37 15.35 7.22 9.67
C PRO A 37 14.29 8.23 9.21
N GLN A 38 14.31 9.43 9.78
CA GLN A 38 13.43 10.56 9.41
C GLN A 38 11.91 10.20 9.39
N PRO A 39 11.31 9.82 10.54
CA PRO A 39 9.94 9.28 10.58
C PRO A 39 8.87 10.20 9.96
N ALA A 40 8.97 11.51 10.19
CA ALA A 40 8.03 12.48 9.63
C ALA A 40 8.08 12.53 8.09
N LEU A 41 9.28 12.48 7.50
CA LEU A 41 9.43 12.51 6.04
C LEU A 41 8.85 11.25 5.41
N LEU A 42 9.15 10.09 5.98
CA LEU A 42 8.65 8.80 5.52
C LEU A 42 7.14 8.63 5.73
N ALA A 43 6.58 9.15 6.83
CA ALA A 43 5.14 9.20 7.04
C ALA A 43 4.45 10.05 5.96
N GLY A 44 4.98 11.25 5.68
CA GLY A 44 4.49 12.10 4.59
C GLY A 44 4.58 11.41 3.23
N ALA A 45 5.71 10.78 2.92
CA ALA A 45 5.90 10.03 1.68
C ALA A 45 4.91 8.85 1.56
N THR A 46 4.65 8.14 2.65
CA THR A 46 3.69 7.03 2.70
C THR A 46 2.27 7.51 2.41
N ILE A 47 1.82 8.58 3.06
CA ILE A 47 0.49 9.15 2.85
C ILE A 47 0.34 9.64 1.40
N LEU A 48 1.35 10.36 0.88
CA LEU A 48 1.35 10.84 -0.50
C LEU A 48 1.31 9.69 -1.52
N LEU A 49 2.08 8.63 -1.28
CA LEU A 49 2.10 7.45 -2.14
C LEU A 49 0.76 6.71 -2.11
N GLN A 50 0.17 6.53 -0.92
CA GLN A 50 -1.12 5.86 -0.75
C GLN A 50 -2.25 6.62 -1.45
N LEU A 51 -2.37 7.92 -1.24
CA LEU A 51 -3.40 8.75 -1.85
C LEU A 51 -3.15 8.99 -3.34
N GLY A 52 -1.93 9.39 -3.71
CA GLY A 52 -1.54 9.67 -5.09
C GLY A 52 -1.58 8.42 -5.96
N GLY A 53 -1.06 7.30 -5.46
CA GLY A 53 -1.13 6.00 -6.12
C GLY A 53 -2.57 5.54 -6.34
N SER A 54 -3.41 5.65 -5.31
CA SER A 54 -4.84 5.29 -5.41
C SER A 54 -5.57 6.17 -6.41
N LEU A 55 -5.35 7.48 -6.38
CA LEU A 55 -5.97 8.43 -7.30
C LEU A 55 -5.55 8.14 -8.75
N LEU A 56 -4.28 7.83 -8.99
CA LEU A 56 -3.78 7.44 -10.31
C LEU A 56 -4.46 6.16 -10.81
N VAL A 57 -4.59 5.13 -9.97
CA VAL A 57 -5.28 3.88 -10.35
C VAL A 57 -6.75 4.15 -10.65
N ILE A 58 -7.47 4.82 -9.75
CA ILE A 58 -8.92 5.06 -9.86
C ILE A 58 -9.25 5.92 -11.09
N THR A 59 -8.53 7.02 -11.30
CA THR A 59 -8.80 7.92 -12.43
C THR A 59 -8.23 7.35 -13.73
N ASN A 60 -7.13 6.59 -13.66
CA ASN A 60 -6.30 6.22 -14.80
C ASN A 60 -6.01 7.43 -15.73
N PHE A 61 -5.78 8.60 -15.12
CA PHE A 61 -5.55 9.84 -15.87
C PHE A 61 -4.36 9.67 -16.81
N ARG A 62 -4.55 10.03 -18.09
CA ARG A 62 -3.53 9.89 -19.16
C ARG A 62 -2.94 8.48 -19.30
N LYS A 63 -3.70 7.44 -18.93
CA LYS A 63 -3.23 6.04 -18.93
C LYS A 63 -2.04 5.80 -17.98
N LEU A 64 -1.95 6.57 -16.89
CA LEU A 64 -0.90 6.45 -15.89
C LEU A 64 -1.31 5.56 -14.69
N GLY A 65 -2.47 4.91 -14.75
CA GLY A 65 -2.96 4.05 -13.67
C GLY A 65 -2.04 2.87 -13.36
N TRP A 66 -1.34 2.35 -14.37
CA TRP A 66 -0.32 1.31 -14.16
C TRP A 66 0.83 1.77 -13.27
N MET A 67 1.25 3.04 -13.35
CA MET A 67 2.31 3.58 -12.49
C MET A 67 1.87 3.62 -11.02
N GLY A 68 0.64 4.08 -10.77
CA GLY A 68 0.05 4.06 -9.43
C GLY A 68 -0.03 2.65 -8.87
N ALA A 69 -0.47 1.68 -9.68
CA ALA A 69 -0.56 0.29 -9.28
C ALA A 69 0.82 -0.31 -8.93
N PHE A 70 1.87 -0.06 -9.72
CA PHE A 70 3.22 -0.51 -9.40
C PHE A 70 3.78 0.15 -8.14
N ALA A 71 3.56 1.46 -7.96
CA ALA A 71 4.01 2.17 -6.77
C ALA A 71 3.38 1.59 -5.50
N LEU A 72 2.05 1.35 -5.53
CA LEU A 72 1.33 0.73 -4.41
C LEU A 72 1.77 -0.73 -4.19
N ALA A 73 2.03 -1.49 -5.25
CA ALA A 73 2.51 -2.86 -5.14
C ALA A 73 3.91 -2.93 -4.50
N GLY A 74 4.82 -2.05 -4.93
CA GLY A 74 6.16 -1.91 -4.35
C GLY A 74 6.10 -1.51 -2.87
N PHE A 75 5.28 -0.53 -2.53
CA PHE A 75 5.03 -0.15 -1.14
C PHE A 75 4.53 -1.34 -0.30
N THR A 76 3.49 -2.04 -0.79
CA THR A 76 2.92 -3.20 -0.10
C THR A 76 3.96 -4.29 0.12
N LEU A 77 4.82 -4.55 -0.87
CA LEU A 77 5.91 -5.52 -0.75
C LEU A 77 6.92 -5.11 0.33
N LEU A 78 7.26 -3.83 0.43
CA LEU A 78 8.19 -3.31 1.45
C LEU A 78 7.62 -3.43 2.86
N THR A 79 6.30 -3.36 3.05
CA THR A 79 5.69 -3.51 4.39
C THR A 79 5.89 -4.90 5.00
N ILE A 80 6.09 -5.95 4.18
CA ILE A 80 6.25 -7.32 4.67
C ILE A 80 7.50 -7.45 5.55
N PRO A 81 8.74 -7.21 5.05
CA PRO A 81 9.93 -7.32 5.89
C PRO A 81 10.03 -6.23 6.96
N LEU A 82 9.35 -5.11 6.80
CA LEU A 82 9.41 -4.00 7.76
C LEU A 82 8.45 -4.19 8.94
N GLY A 83 7.17 -4.48 8.66
CA GLY A 83 6.12 -4.56 9.68
C GLY A 83 5.67 -5.99 10.00
N HIS A 84 5.79 -6.92 9.04
CA HIS A 84 5.21 -8.27 9.12
C HIS A 84 6.25 -9.36 8.87
N ALA A 85 7.46 -9.18 9.41
CA ALA A 85 8.55 -10.13 9.31
C ALA A 85 8.25 -11.36 10.18
N PHE A 86 7.26 -12.16 9.76
CA PHE A 86 6.69 -13.28 10.52
C PHE A 86 7.74 -14.26 11.04
N TRP A 87 8.84 -14.44 10.28
CA TRP A 87 9.97 -15.30 10.65
C TRP A 87 10.74 -14.85 11.90
N THR A 88 10.54 -13.62 12.37
CA THR A 88 11.18 -13.10 13.59
C THR A 88 10.35 -13.28 14.85
N PHE A 89 9.06 -13.61 14.73
CA PHE A 89 8.14 -13.72 15.86
C PHE A 89 8.00 -15.18 16.37
N PRO A 90 7.71 -15.37 17.68
CA PRO A 90 7.28 -16.65 18.23
C PRO A 90 5.78 -16.91 18.00
N GLU A 91 5.33 -18.15 18.19
CA GLU A 91 3.89 -18.47 18.20
C GLU A 91 3.19 -17.88 19.44
N PRO A 92 1.91 -17.45 19.34
CA PRO A 92 1.02 -17.56 18.18
C PRO A 92 1.14 -16.40 17.16
N ARG A 93 1.97 -15.40 17.46
CA ARG A 93 2.06 -14.17 16.64
C ARG A 93 2.61 -14.45 15.25
N ARG A 94 3.59 -15.35 15.12
CA ARG A 94 4.15 -15.78 13.83
C ARG A 94 3.05 -16.16 12.82
N THR A 95 2.10 -16.99 13.23
CA THR A 95 1.02 -17.44 12.34
C THR A 95 0.12 -16.28 11.93
N ALA A 96 -0.21 -15.35 12.84
CA ALA A 96 -0.99 -14.16 12.52
C ALA A 96 -0.27 -13.24 11.51
N GLU A 97 1.02 -12.96 11.72
CA GLU A 97 1.81 -12.12 10.82
C GLU A 97 2.03 -12.79 9.44
N LEU A 98 2.12 -14.12 9.40
CA LEU A 98 2.16 -14.87 8.13
C LEU A 98 0.88 -14.67 7.31
N HIS A 99 -0.29 -14.70 7.95
CA HIS A 99 -1.55 -14.44 7.24
C HIS A 99 -1.58 -13.03 6.66
N ILE A 100 -1.15 -12.01 7.41
CA ILE A 100 -1.06 -10.64 6.91
C ILE A 100 -0.10 -10.55 5.71
N ALA A 101 1.07 -11.20 5.79
CA ALA A 101 2.01 -11.23 4.67
C ALA A 101 1.41 -11.88 3.40
N LEU A 102 0.63 -12.95 3.56
CA LEU A 102 -0.07 -13.60 2.44
C LEU A 102 -1.19 -12.74 1.86
N GLU A 103 -1.92 -12.00 2.70
CA GLU A 103 -2.91 -11.01 2.25
C GLU A 103 -2.24 -9.91 1.43
N HIS A 104 -1.08 -9.40 1.88
CA HIS A 104 -0.29 -8.42 1.14
C HIS A 104 0.19 -8.95 -0.22
N ILE A 105 0.65 -10.20 -0.30
CA ILE A 105 1.01 -10.85 -1.57
C ILE A 105 -0.20 -10.92 -2.51
N THR A 106 -1.38 -11.22 -1.98
CA THR A 106 -2.62 -11.28 -2.75
C THR A 106 -3.00 -9.89 -3.29
N VAL A 107 -2.90 -8.85 -2.46
CA VAL A 107 -3.13 -7.45 -2.87
C VAL A 107 -2.14 -7.04 -3.97
N ILE A 108 -0.86 -7.39 -3.85
CA ILE A 108 0.16 -7.16 -4.89
C ILE A 108 -0.27 -7.81 -6.21
N GLY A 109 -0.73 -9.06 -6.19
CA GLY A 109 -1.26 -9.74 -7.37
C GLY A 109 -2.40 -8.97 -8.04
N GLY A 110 -3.37 -8.50 -7.24
CA GLY A 110 -4.48 -7.66 -7.73
C GLY A 110 -4.02 -6.34 -8.37
N LEU A 111 -3.04 -5.68 -7.76
CA LEU A 111 -2.45 -4.44 -8.29
C LEU A 111 -1.69 -4.69 -9.60
N LEU A 112 -0.91 -5.77 -9.70
CA LEU A 112 -0.20 -6.13 -10.94
C LEU A 112 -1.17 -6.45 -12.08
N LEU A 113 -2.29 -7.13 -11.79
CA LEU A 113 -3.36 -7.36 -12.77
C LEU A 113 -4.00 -6.04 -13.22
N ALA A 114 -4.25 -5.11 -12.29
CA ALA A 114 -4.76 -3.79 -12.63
C ALA A 114 -3.76 -2.98 -13.47
N ALA A 115 -2.46 -3.07 -13.17
CA ALA A 115 -1.41 -2.42 -13.94
C ALA A 115 -1.33 -2.98 -15.37
N TYR A 116 -1.39 -4.30 -15.51
CA TYR A 116 -1.43 -4.97 -16.80
C TYR A 116 -2.65 -4.55 -17.63
N HIS A 117 -3.84 -4.55 -17.03
CA HIS A 117 -5.08 -4.14 -17.70
C HIS A 117 -5.03 -2.67 -18.11
N SER A 118 -4.62 -1.78 -17.21
CA SER A 118 -4.54 -0.32 -17.47
C SER A 118 -3.60 0.01 -18.63
N ARG A 119 -2.52 -0.75 -18.80
CA ARG A 119 -1.57 -0.56 -19.91
C ARG A 119 -2.07 -1.07 -21.25
N ARG A 120 -2.92 -2.10 -21.27
CA ARG A 120 -3.34 -2.80 -22.50
C ARG A 120 -4.70 -2.37 -23.06
N HIS A 121 -5.63 -1.94 -22.20
CA HIS A 121 -7.04 -1.87 -22.57
C HIS A 121 -7.73 -0.52 -22.26
N ASP A 122 -7.02 0.43 -21.66
CA ASP A 122 -7.51 1.79 -21.42
C ASP A 122 -6.64 2.80 -22.19
#